data_AF-A0A251J250-F1
#
_entry.id   AF-A0A251J250-F1
#
_cell.length_a   1.000
_cell.length_b   1.000
_cell.length_c   1.000
_cell.angle_alpha   90.00
_cell.angle_beta   90.00
_cell.angle_gamma   90.00
#
_symmetry.space_group_name_H-M   'P 1'
#
loop_
_entity.id
_entity.type
_entity.pdbx_description
1 polymer ?
#
loop_
_entity_poly.entity_id
_entity_poly.type
_entity_poly.pdbx_seq_one_letter_code
_entity_poly.pdbx_strand_id
1 'polypeptide(L)'
;MKAELKDKLASIHEVKDQNTLFVFKFRTRLGGGKSTGFRLIYDSLDNVKKYEPKYRLIRDAGVGLTLKEDKLKEGWRSLQE
;
A
#
# COMPACT_ATOMS: atom_id res chain seq x y z
N MET A 1 -15.39 -1.21 0.39
CA MET A 1 -14.83 -2.23 -0.54
C MET A 1 -13.36 -2.54 -0.31
N LYS A 2 -12.38 -1.65 -0.57
CA LYS A 2 -10.95 -2.03 -0.43
C LYS A 2 -10.53 -2.29 1.02
N ALA A 3 -10.94 -1.43 1.96
CA ALA A 3 -10.66 -1.59 3.39
C ALA A 3 -11.24 -2.91 3.92
N GLU A 4 -12.54 -3.15 3.70
CA GLU A 4 -13.19 -4.43 4.06
C GLU A 4 -12.53 -5.67 3.43
N LEU A 5 -12.01 -5.55 2.19
CA LEU A 5 -11.25 -6.62 1.56
C LEU A 5 -9.90 -6.83 2.26
N LYS A 6 -9.20 -5.77 2.65
CA LYS A 6 -7.97 -5.86 3.44
C LYS A 6 -8.24 -6.51 4.80
N ASP A 7 -9.34 -6.15 5.47
CA ASP A 7 -9.73 -6.75 6.74
C ASP A 7 -9.96 -8.27 6.61
N LYS A 8 -10.77 -8.68 5.63
CA LYS A 8 -11.02 -10.11 5.37
C LYS A 8 -9.74 -10.86 4.99
N LEU A 9 -8.86 -10.22 4.22
CA LEU A 9 -7.58 -10.82 3.83
C LEU A 9 -6.62 -10.93 5.01
N ALA A 10 -6.60 -9.94 5.91
CA ALA A 10 -5.82 -9.99 7.14
C ALA A 10 -6.28 -11.13 8.04
N SER A 11 -7.60 -11.37 8.15
CA SER A 11 -8.13 -12.50 8.91
C SER A 11 -7.80 -13.86 8.28
N ILE A 12 -7.86 -13.99 6.95
CA ILE A 12 -7.61 -15.27 6.27
C ILE A 12 -6.12 -15.65 6.29
N HIS A 13 -5.23 -14.66 6.19
CA HIS A 13 -3.78 -14.88 6.07
C HIS A 13 -3.00 -14.52 7.35
N GLU A 14 -3.71 -14.27 8.46
CA GLU A 14 -3.14 -13.91 9.77
C GLU A 14 -2.10 -12.78 9.69
N VAL A 15 -2.37 -11.80 8.82
CA VAL A 15 -1.44 -10.70 8.59
C VAL A 15 -1.53 -9.72 9.75
N LYS A 16 -0.41 -9.49 10.43
CA LYS A 16 -0.32 -8.58 11.58
C LYS A 16 -0.58 -7.12 11.21
N ASP A 17 -0.07 -6.70 10.06
CA ASP A 17 -0.12 -5.30 9.61
C ASP A 17 -0.92 -5.15 8.31
N GLN A 18 -2.04 -4.43 8.35
CA GLN A 18 -2.84 -4.17 7.15
C GLN A 18 -2.12 -3.29 6.12
N ASN A 19 -1.06 -2.60 6.54
CA ASN A 19 -0.24 -1.74 5.69
C ASN A 19 0.70 -2.53 4.77
N THR A 20 0.91 -3.82 5.02
CA THR A 20 1.65 -4.71 4.10
C THR A 20 0.75 -5.37 3.05
N LEU A 21 -0.56 -5.14 3.14
CA LEU A 21 -1.57 -5.64 2.20
C LEU A 21 -1.92 -4.59 1.14
N PHE A 22 -1.67 -4.91 -0.12
CA PHE A 22 -2.01 -4.07 -1.27
C PHE A 22 -2.99 -4.78 -2.18
N VAL A 23 -4.06 -4.08 -2.57
CA VAL A 23 -5.08 -4.64 -3.47
C VAL A 23 -5.38 -3.67 -4.61
N PHE A 24 -5.22 -4.13 -5.85
CA PHE A 24 -5.24 -3.26 -7.03
C PHE A 24 -5.83 -3.92 -8.28
N LYS A 25 -6.05 -3.07 -9.30
CA LYS A 25 -6.56 -3.43 -10.64
C LYS A 25 -7.85 -4.26 -10.55
N PHE A 26 -8.81 -3.76 -9.78
CA PHE A 26 -10.14 -4.33 -9.73
C PHE A 26 -10.88 -4.06 -11.04
N ARG A 27 -11.44 -5.12 -11.63
CA ARG A 27 -12.34 -5.06 -12.78
C ARG A 27 -13.64 -5.76 -12.42
N THR A 28 -14.76 -5.07 -12.54
CA THR A 28 -16.09 -5.65 -12.38
C THR A 28 -16.49 -6.38 -13.65
N ARG A 29 -17.19 -7.51 -13.52
CA ARG A 29 -17.81 -8.17 -14.67
C ARG A 29 -19.07 -7.38 -15.08
N LEU A 30 -19.34 -7.35 -16.39
CA LEU A 30 -20.59 -6.79 -16.93
C LEU A 30 -21.77 -7.62 -16.39
N GLY A 31 -22.80 -6.93 -15.89
CA GLY A 31 -23.89 -7.57 -15.13
C GLY A 31 -23.69 -7.60 -13.61
N GLY A 32 -22.54 -7.15 -13.10
CA GLY A 32 -22.32 -6.99 -11.66
C GLY A 32 -22.09 -8.30 -10.90
N GLY A 33 -22.13 -8.24 -9.56
CA GLY A 33 -22.04 -9.40 -8.65
C GLY A 33 -20.65 -10.02 -8.48
N LYS A 34 -19.76 -9.91 -9.47
CA LYS A 34 -18.39 -10.43 -9.39
C LYS A 34 -17.37 -9.40 -9.86
N SER A 35 -16.31 -9.24 -9.08
CA SER A 35 -15.18 -8.36 -9.38
C SER A 35 -13.89 -9.16 -9.22
N THR A 36 -12.98 -9.03 -10.18
CA THR A 36 -11.66 -9.66 -10.14
C THR A 36 -10.61 -8.59 -9.85
N GLY A 37 -9.53 -8.95 -9.15
CA GLY A 37 -8.44 -8.05 -8.83
C GLY A 37 -7.22 -8.82 -8.34
N PHE A 38 -6.15 -8.11 -8.05
CA PHE A 38 -4.91 -8.69 -7.56
C PHE A 38 -4.60 -8.21 -6.15
N ARG A 39 -4.00 -9.09 -5.34
CA ARG A 39 -3.49 -8.77 -4.00
C ARG A 39 -2.01 -9.10 -3.90
N LEU A 40 -1.27 -8.29 -3.16
CA LEU A 40 0.10 -8.54 -2.74
C LEU A 40 0.15 -8.46 -1.22
N ILE A 41 0.86 -9.42 -0.61
CA ILE A 41 1.10 -9.50 0.83
C ILE A 41 2.62 -9.48 0.99
N TYR A 42 3.11 -8.54 1.78
CA TYR A 42 4.54 -8.43 2.11
C TYR A 42 4.78 -8.82 3.56
N ASP A 43 5.96 -9.38 3.84
CA ASP A 43 6.35 -9.74 5.21
C ASP A 43 6.71 -8.51 6.07
N SER A 44 7.20 -7.43 5.44
CA SER A 44 7.66 -6.22 6.14
C SER A 44 7.32 -4.93 5.39
N LEU A 45 7.27 -3.81 6.12
CA LEU A 45 7.05 -2.47 5.56
C LEU A 45 8.23 -1.98 4.72
N ASP A 46 9.44 -2.46 4.97
CA ASP A 46 10.62 -2.11 4.17
C ASP A 46 10.54 -2.73 2.77
N ASN A 47 10.04 -3.96 2.68
CA ASN A 47 9.78 -4.63 1.41
C ASN A 47 8.70 -3.89 0.61
N VAL A 48 7.68 -3.39 1.29
CA VAL A 48 6.66 -2.52 0.67
C VAL A 48 7.34 -1.29 0.04
N LYS A 49 8.14 -0.54 0.81
CA LYS A 49 8.80 0.68 0.28
C LYS A 49 9.77 0.39 -0.87
N LYS A 50 10.41 -0.78 -0.87
CA LYS A 50 11.41 -1.16 -1.89
C LYS A 50 10.78 -1.65 -3.19
N TYR A 51 9.73 -2.47 -3.12
CA TYR A 51 9.18 -3.18 -4.28
C TYR A 51 7.89 -2.56 -4.84
N GLU A 52 7.17 -1.75 -4.06
CA GLU A 52 5.97 -1.07 -4.57
C GLU A 52 6.31 0.19 -5.38
N PRO A 53 5.73 0.36 -6.58
CA PRO A 53 5.75 1.62 -7.30
C PRO A 53 5.19 2.75 -6.44
N LYS A 54 5.90 3.89 -6.43
CA LYS A 54 5.58 5.08 -5.61
C LYS A 54 4.13 5.55 -5.74
N TYR A 55 3.54 5.49 -6.93
CA TYR A 55 2.15 5.92 -7.15
C TYR A 55 1.13 5.01 -6.45
N ARG A 56 1.44 3.72 -6.25
CA ARG A 56 0.55 2.80 -5.51
C ARG A 56 0.64 3.07 -4.02
N LEU A 57 1.83 3.36 -3.50
CA LEU A 57 2.00 3.78 -2.11
C LEU A 57 1.16 5.02 -1.80
N ILE A 58 1.21 6.06 -2.64
CA ILE A 58 0.42 7.29 -2.44
C ILE A 58 -1.10 7.03 -2.51
N ARG A 59 -1.52 6.08 -3.36
CA ARG A 59 -2.94 5.79 -3.59
C ARG A 59 -3.57 4.91 -2.50
N ASP A 60 -2.80 3.99 -1.94
CA ASP A 60 -3.29 3.03 -0.93
C ASP A 60 -2.99 3.49 0.50
N ALA A 61 -1.90 4.23 0.72
CA ALA A 61 -1.61 4.92 1.97
C ALA A 61 -1.99 6.39 1.81
N GLY A 62 -3.19 6.76 2.27
CA GLY A 62 -3.59 8.16 2.37
C GLY A 62 -2.56 8.92 3.19
N VAL A 63 -1.87 9.86 2.54
CA VAL A 63 -1.06 10.95 3.13
C VAL A 63 -0.28 10.54 4.39
N GLY A 64 0.82 9.80 4.25
CA GLY A 64 1.68 9.51 5.41
C GLY A 64 2.88 8.59 5.17
N LEU A 65 2.88 7.80 4.09
CA LEU A 65 4.03 6.97 3.71
C LEU A 65 4.86 7.59 2.58
N THR A 66 4.81 8.92 2.45
CA THR A 66 5.53 9.62 1.40
C THR A 66 7.01 9.74 1.75
N LEU A 67 7.84 9.01 1.00
CA LEU A 67 9.29 9.18 0.78
C LEU A 67 9.73 10.65 0.53
N LYS A 68 8.78 11.57 0.36
CA LYS A 68 9.00 12.99 0.10
C LYS A 68 9.41 13.73 1.38
N GLU A 69 8.93 13.33 2.56
CA GLU A 69 9.37 13.95 3.83
C GLU A 69 10.81 13.59 4.17
N ASP A 70 11.19 12.31 3.99
CA ASP A 70 12.52 11.82 4.36
C ASP A 70 13.63 12.50 3.52
N LYS A 71 13.43 12.59 2.19
CA LYS A 71 14.41 13.24 1.30
C LYS A 71 14.50 14.76 1.45
N LEU A 72 13.39 15.43 1.79
CA LEU A 72 13.41 16.86 2.07
C LEU A 72 14.15 17.13 3.39
N LYS A 73 13.84 16.39 4.47
CA LYS A 73 14.49 16.57 5.79
C LYS A 73 16.00 16.32 5.74
N GLU A 74 16.47 15.34 4.98
CA GLU A 74 17.91 15.11 4.78
C GLU A 74 18.59 16.26 4.02
N GLY A 75 17.96 16.77 2.96
CA GLY A 75 18.52 17.87 2.17
C GLY A 75 18.60 19.21 2.90
N TRP A 76 17.66 19.50 3.81
CA TRP A 76 17.73 20.69 4.67
C TRP A 76 18.81 20.56 5.74
N ARG A 77 19.01 19.35 6.29
CA ARG A 77 20.01 19.09 7.34
C ARG A 77 21.44 19.25 6.83
N SER A 78 21.72 18.83 5.59
CA SER A 78 23.05 18.96 4.98
C SER A 78 23.43 20.39 4.58
N LEU A 79 22.48 21.33 4.57
CA LEU A 79 22.72 22.75 4.29
C LEU A 79 23.02 23.57 5.56
N GLN A 80 22.95 22.94 6.73
CA GLN A 80 23.17 23.58 8.04
C GLN A 80 24.49 23.14 8.71
N GLU A 81 25.26 22.26 8.08
CA GLU A 81 26.66 21.93 8.39
C GLU A 81 27.59 22.61 7.37
#